data_AF-A0A183U8S5-F1
#
_entry.id   AF-A0A183U8S5-F1
#
_cell.length_a   1.000
_cell.length_b   1.000
_cell.length_c   1.000
_cell.angle_alpha   90.00
_cell.angle_beta   90.00
_cell.angle_gamma   90.00
#
_symmetry.space_group_name_H-M   'P 1'
#
loop_
_entity.id
_entity.type
_entity.pdbx_description
1 polymer ?
#
loop_
_entity_poly.entity_id
_entity_poly.type
_entity_poly.pdbx_seq_one_letter_code
_entity_poly.pdbx_strand_id
1 'polypeptide(L)'
;LGHDEKRLPGLEEYTNDQIFFMSYAQTWCGHSKPEAMIRQILTDPHAPSRFRVNGVVVNQPEFAKAFNCPIGSPMNPKKRCVVW
;
A
#
# COMPACT_ATOMS: atom_id res chain seq x y z
N LEU A 1 -18.36 22.07 0.64
CA LEU A 1 -18.27 20.68 1.13
C LEU A 1 -17.65 19.86 0.00
N GLY A 2 -16.39 19.43 0.17
CA GLY A 2 -15.62 18.62 -0.78
C GLY A 2 -15.28 19.32 -2.10
N HIS A 3 -14.23 20.14 -2.14
CA HIS A 3 -13.58 20.50 -3.40
C HIS A 3 -12.34 19.64 -3.58
N ASP A 4 -11.98 19.33 -4.82
CA ASP A 4 -10.72 18.64 -5.09
C ASP A 4 -9.55 19.49 -4.57
N GLU A 5 -8.65 18.84 -3.85
CA GLU A 5 -7.41 19.46 -3.43
C GLU A 5 -6.46 19.61 -4.63
N LYS A 6 -5.68 20.69 -4.64
CA LYS A 6 -4.68 20.90 -5.68
C LYS A 6 -3.66 19.77 -5.67
N ARG A 7 -3.17 19.38 -6.86
CA ARG A 7 -2.07 18.41 -6.99
C ARG A 7 -0.83 18.91 -6.28
N LEU A 8 -0.02 17.97 -5.77
CA LEU A 8 1.23 18.30 -5.08
C LEU A 8 2.26 18.84 -6.10
N PRO A 9 2.91 19.99 -5.82
CA PRO A 9 3.96 20.50 -6.69
C PRO A 9 5.13 19.52 -6.84
N GLY A 10 5.57 19.27 -8.07
CA GLY A 10 6.62 18.32 -8.42
C GLY A 10 6.19 16.84 -8.47
N LEU A 11 4.91 16.54 -8.27
CA LEU A 11 4.29 15.22 -8.44
C LEU A 11 2.91 15.35 -9.12
N GLU A 12 2.73 16.37 -9.98
CA GLU A 12 1.45 16.70 -10.60
C GLU A 12 0.93 15.61 -11.55
N GLU A 13 1.81 14.71 -12.00
CA GLU A 13 1.45 13.54 -12.80
C GLU A 13 0.67 12.48 -12.00
N TYR A 14 0.69 12.56 -10.67
CA TYR A 14 -0.07 11.68 -9.78
C TYR A 14 -1.35 12.33 -9.29
N THR A 15 -2.39 11.52 -9.18
CA THR A 15 -3.64 11.92 -8.53
C THR A 15 -3.51 11.93 -7.01
N ASN A 16 -4.41 12.65 -6.32
CA ASN A 16 -4.42 12.73 -4.86
C ASN A 16 -4.67 11.34 -4.24
N ASP A 17 -5.48 10.50 -4.88
CA ASP A 17 -5.69 9.10 -4.47
C ASP A 17 -4.40 8.29 -4.58
N GLN A 18 -3.64 8.46 -5.67
CA GLN A 18 -2.33 7.82 -5.81
C GLN A 18 -1.35 8.34 -4.74
N ILE A 19 -1.33 9.65 -4.47
CA ILE A 19 -0.51 10.27 -3.43
C ILE A 19 -0.86 9.74 -2.03
N PHE A 20 -2.14 9.54 -1.73
CA PHE A 20 -2.60 8.94 -0.47
C PHE A 20 -1.97 7.55 -0.27
N PHE A 21 -2.09 6.66 -1.26
CA PHE A 21 -1.52 5.32 -1.16
C PHE A 21 0.01 5.32 -1.17
N MET A 22 0.65 6.22 -1.92
CA MET A 22 2.11 6.39 -1.89
C MET A 22 2.59 6.87 -0.52
N SER A 23 1.91 7.84 0.10
CA SER A 23 2.23 8.33 1.44
C SER A 23 2.06 7.24 2.51
N TYR A 24 0.96 6.48 2.43
CA TYR A 24 0.74 5.31 3.27
C TYR A 24 1.90 4.30 3.12
N ALA A 25 2.29 3.95 1.89
CA ALA A 25 3.38 3.02 1.64
C ALA A 25 4.73 3.54 2.16
N GLN A 26 5.01 4.83 1.95
CA GLN A 26 6.25 5.48 2.38
C GLN A 26 6.45 5.47 3.89
N THR A 27 5.37 5.52 4.67
CA THR A 27 5.42 5.41 6.14
C THR A 27 6.06 4.09 6.60
N TRP A 28 6.02 3.05 5.76
CA TRP A 28 6.57 1.72 6.03
C TRP A 28 7.88 1.44 5.28
N CYS A 29 8.44 2.43 4.57
CA CYS A 29 9.73 2.27 3.89
C CYS A 29 10.83 1.99 4.90
N GLY A 30 11.55 0.89 4.70
CA GLY A 30 12.66 0.50 5.55
C GLY A 30 13.30 -0.80 5.06
N HIS A 31 14.52 -1.04 5.52
CA HIS A 31 15.26 -2.27 5.25
C HIS A 31 15.80 -2.85 6.55
N SER A 32 15.83 -4.17 6.64
CA SER A 32 16.33 -4.89 7.81
C SER A 32 17.44 -5.83 7.41
N LYS A 33 18.42 -6.03 8.30
CA LYS A 33 19.41 -7.10 8.12
C LYS A 33 18.68 -8.47 8.12
N PRO A 34 19.16 -9.48 7.38
CA PRO A 34 18.52 -10.79 7.33
C PRO A 34 18.27 -11.41 8.71
N GLU A 35 19.21 -11.29 9.64
CA GLU A 35 19.11 -11.85 10.99
C GLU A 35 18.03 -11.13 11.81
N ALA A 36 17.94 -9.80 11.65
CA ALA A 36 16.88 -9.00 12.27
C ALA A 36 15.51 -9.34 11.69
N MET A 37 15.42 -9.60 10.38
CA MET A 37 14.17 -10.02 9.73
C MET A 37 13.71 -11.40 10.22
N ILE A 38 14.62 -12.36 10.35
CA ILE A 38 14.30 -13.69 10.94
C ILE A 38 13.80 -13.52 12.37
N ARG A 39 14.50 -12.73 13.19
CA ARG A 39 14.07 -12.44 14.56
C ARG A 39 12.69 -11.79 14.59
N GLN A 40 12.44 -10.81 13.73
CA GLN A 40 11.14 -10.15 13.65
C GLN A 40 10.03 -11.15 13.33
N ILE A 41 10.21 -11.99 12.31
CA ILE A 41 9.23 -13.02 11.91
C ILE A 41 8.87 -13.95 13.08
N LEU A 42 9.83 -14.26 13.95
CA LEU A 42 9.63 -15.18 15.07
C LEU A 42 9.07 -14.53 16.34
N THR A 43 9.22 -13.22 16.51
CA THR A 43 8.99 -12.56 17.81
C THR A 43 8.06 -11.37 17.78
N ASP A 44 7.88 -10.72 16.62
CA ASP A 44 7.00 -9.57 16.45
C ASP A 44 5.62 -10.06 15.96
N PRO A 45 4.52 -9.72 16.64
CA PRO A 45 3.18 -10.09 16.17
C PRO A 45 2.77 -9.36 14.88
N HIS A 46 3.48 -8.31 14.48
CA HIS A 46 3.18 -7.56 13.26
C HIS A 46 3.88 -8.19 12.04
N ALA A 47 3.18 -8.18 10.91
CA ALA A 47 3.79 -8.54 9.64
C ALA A 47 4.95 -7.58 9.30
N PRO A 48 6.01 -8.05 8.61
CA PRO A 48 7.08 -7.17 8.15
C PRO A 48 6.56 -6.08 7.21
N SER A 49 7.24 -4.92 7.19
CA SER A 49 6.74 -3.68 6.57
C SER A 49 6.24 -3.84 5.13
N ARG A 50 6.98 -4.55 4.26
CA ARG A 50 6.56 -4.82 2.87
C ARG A 50 5.21 -5.53 2.79
N PHE A 51 4.96 -6.48 3.68
CA PHE A 51 3.71 -7.23 3.73
C PHE A 51 2.58 -6.42 4.38
N ARG A 52 2.88 -5.49 5.28
CA ARG A 52 1.88 -4.52 5.78
C ARG A 52 1.37 -3.63 4.66
N VAL A 53 2.26 -3.12 3.80
CA VAL A 53 1.84 -2.30 2.66
C VAL A 53 1.09 -3.16 1.64
N ASN A 54 1.76 -4.15 1.05
CA ASN A 54 1.20 -4.88 -0.08
C ASN A 54 0.00 -5.74 0.32
N GLY A 55 0.04 -6.37 1.50
CA GLY A 55 -1.04 -7.22 1.99
C GLY A 55 -2.31 -6.47 2.38
N VAL A 56 -2.20 -5.18 2.75
CA VAL A 56 -3.37 -4.33 3.00
C VAL A 56 -3.93 -3.80 1.68
N VAL A 57 -3.11 -3.14 0.86
CA VAL A 57 -3.61 -2.45 -0.34
C VAL A 57 -4.11 -3.40 -1.43
N VAL A 58 -3.64 -4.65 -1.47
CA VAL A 58 -4.17 -5.68 -2.39
C VAL A 58 -5.65 -6.00 -2.11
N ASN A 59 -6.11 -5.79 -0.87
CA ASN A 59 -7.50 -6.00 -0.47
C ASN A 59 -8.37 -4.75 -0.64
N GLN A 60 -7.81 -3.63 -1.10
CA GLN A 60 -8.52 -2.37 -1.31
C GLN A 60 -8.86 -2.17 -2.80
N PRO A 61 -10.14 -2.31 -3.23
CA PRO A 61 -10.55 -2.01 -4.60
C PRO A 61 -10.11 -0.64 -5.11
N GLU A 62 -10.09 0.34 -4.22
CA GLU A 62 -9.76 1.75 -4.46
C GLU A 62 -8.30 1.91 -4.87
N PHE A 63 -7.39 1.12 -4.28
CA PHE A 63 -5.98 1.08 -4.70
C PHE A 63 -5.87 0.59 -6.14
N ALA A 64 -6.53 -0.53 -6.46
CA ALA A 64 -6.50 -1.08 -7.81
C ALA A 64 -7.08 -0.09 -8.85
N LYS A 65 -8.12 0.67 -8.47
CA LYS A 65 -8.67 1.74 -9.30
C LYS A 65 -7.68 2.90 -9.48
N ALA A 66 -7.08 3.40 -8.40
CA ALA A 66 -6.17 4.54 -8.41
C ALA A 66 -4.92 4.29 -9.28
N PHE A 67 -4.43 3.06 -9.32
CA PHE A 67 -3.27 2.65 -10.12
C PHE A 67 -3.64 1.85 -11.38
N ASN A 68 -4.93 1.79 -11.74
CA ASN A 68 -5.43 1.07 -12.90
C ASN A 68 -4.89 -0.36 -13.04
N CYS A 69 -4.81 -1.09 -11.93
CA CYS A 69 -4.27 -2.44 -11.88
C CYS A 69 -5.22 -3.44 -12.57
N PRO A 70 -4.77 -4.24 -13.56
CA PRO A 70 -5.62 -5.23 -14.21
C PRO A 70 -6.16 -6.29 -13.24
N ILE A 71 -7.39 -6.75 -13.45
CA ILE A 71 -7.97 -7.83 -12.65
C ILE A 71 -7.14 -9.10 -12.81
N GLY A 72 -6.75 -9.72 -11.68
CA GLY A 72 -5.88 -10.89 -11.63
C GLY A 72 -4.39 -10.56 -11.56
N SER A 73 -3.99 -9.29 -11.64
CA SER A 73 -2.61 -8.88 -11.35
C SER A 73 -2.28 -9.10 -9.86
N PRO A 74 -0.98 -9.16 -9.48
CA PRO A 74 -0.57 -9.38 -8.09
C PRO A 74 -1.18 -8.39 -7.09
N MET A 75 -1.48 -7.16 -7.54
CA MET A 75 -2.05 -6.10 -6.71
C MET A 75 -3.56 -5.88 -6.92
N ASN A 76 -4.22 -6.73 -7.72
CA ASN A 76 -5.67 -6.70 -7.91
C ASN A 76 -6.24 -8.12 -8.12
N PRO A 77 -6.19 -8.99 -7.10
CA PRO A 77 -6.72 -10.35 -7.19
C PRO A 77 -8.24 -10.36 -7.29
N LYS A 78 -8.79 -11.41 -7.90
CA LYS A 78 -10.25 -11.61 -8.02
C LYS A 78 -10.94 -11.84 -6.67
N LYS A 79 -10.23 -12.40 -5.70
CA LYS A 79 -10.70 -12.65 -4.34
C LYS A 79 -9.93 -11.75 -3.38
N ARG A 80 -10.64 -11.04 -2.51
CA ARG A 80 -10.08 -10.15 -1.49
C ARG A 80 -10.59 -10.57 -0.12
N CYS A 81 -9.79 -10.33 0.91
CA CYS A 81 -10.17 -10.51 2.30
C CYS A 81 -10.85 -9.23 2.81
N VAL A 82 -12.03 -9.37 3.42
CA VAL A 82 -12.76 -8.28 4.07
C VAL A 82 -13.22 -8.78 5.43
N VAL A 83 -13.00 -7.98 6.47
CA VAL A 83 -13.32 -8.35 7.87
C VAL A 83 -14.32 -7.37 8.48
N TRP A 84 -14.13 -6.08 8.25
CA TRP A 84 -14.96 -5.00 8.76
C TRP A 84 -15.95 -4.52 7.70
#